data_AF-A0AAX1UFE8-F1
#
_entry.id   AF-A0AAX1UFE8-F1
#
_cell.length_a   1.000
_cell.length_b   1.000
_cell.length_c   1.000
_cell.angle_alpha   90.00
_cell.angle_beta   90.00
_cell.angle_gamma   90.00
#
_symmetry.space_group_name_H-M   'P 1'
#
loop_
_entity.id
_entity.type
_entity.pdbx_description
1 polymer ?
#
loop_
_entity_poly.entity_id
_entity_poly.type
_entity_poly.pdbx_seq_one_letter_code
_entity_poly.pdbx_strand_id
1 'polypeptide(L)'
;MAIPIDLSRLRTAEAKAAEAQRDLIPAEVSLLQAMIVVGEEKWAEAMAIAEDASYPWAMRAALRGATMLVRDSETMDTLAFLLGFSPEDTDRLFIEAAKVTL
;
A
#
# COMPACT_ATOMS: atom_id res chain seq x y z
N MET A 1 33.55 -27.76 -21.73
CA MET A 1 33.04 -28.12 -20.38
C MET A 1 32.02 -27.04 -20.00
N ALA A 2 30.72 -27.32 -20.08
CA ALA A 2 29.69 -26.36 -19.71
C ALA A 2 29.47 -26.44 -18.20
N ILE A 3 29.62 -25.33 -17.48
CA ILE A 3 29.30 -25.26 -16.06
C ILE A 3 27.78 -25.29 -15.94
N PRO A 4 27.17 -26.28 -15.25
CA PRO A 4 25.73 -26.29 -15.05
C PRO A 4 25.37 -25.11 -14.14
N ILE A 5 24.55 -24.19 -14.66
CA ILE A 5 24.01 -23.07 -13.88
C ILE A 5 22.88 -23.63 -13.01
N ASP A 6 23.05 -23.56 -11.69
CA ASP A 6 22.00 -23.93 -10.73
C ASP A 6 20.96 -22.80 -10.63
N LEU A 7 19.91 -22.94 -11.44
CA LEU A 7 18.78 -22.01 -11.50
C LEU A 7 18.01 -21.92 -10.18
N SER A 8 18.11 -22.93 -9.29
CA SER A 8 17.40 -22.92 -8.01
C SER A 8 17.98 -21.86 -7.07
N ARG A 9 19.32 -21.74 -7.03
CA ARG A 9 20.02 -20.73 -6.22
C ARG A 9 19.75 -19.32 -6.73
N LEU A 10 19.65 -19.13 -8.04
CA LEU A 10 19.28 -17.83 -8.63
C LEU A 10 17.89 -17.39 -8.17
N ARG A 11 16.89 -18.27 -8.25
CA ARG A 11 15.53 -17.98 -7.76
C ARG A 11 15.49 -17.66 -6.26
N THR A 12 16.27 -18.37 -5.44
CA THR A 12 16.36 -18.07 -4.00
C THR A 12 17.02 -16.72 -3.73
N ALA A 13 18.06 -16.37 -4.48
CA ALA A 13 18.73 -15.07 -4.36
C ALA A 13 17.81 -13.93 -4.80
N GLU A 14 17.07 -14.10 -5.90
CA GLU A 14 16.07 -13.14 -6.39
C GLU A 14 14.94 -12.93 -5.39
N ALA A 15 14.39 -14.01 -4.82
CA ALA A 15 13.34 -13.91 -3.80
C ALA A 15 13.80 -13.15 -2.56
N LYS A 16 15.02 -13.44 -2.06
CA LYS A 16 15.61 -12.71 -0.92
C LYS A 16 15.89 -11.25 -1.23
N ALA A 17 16.32 -10.93 -2.45
CA ALA A 17 16.55 -9.55 -2.86
C ALA A 17 15.24 -8.76 -2.93
N ALA A 18 14.17 -9.37 -3.45
CA ALA A 18 12.83 -8.79 -3.47
C ALA A 18 12.30 -8.57 -2.04
N GLU A 19 12.48 -9.53 -1.14
CA GLU A 19 12.07 -9.41 0.26
C GLU A 19 12.83 -8.29 0.99
N ALA A 20 14.16 -8.24 0.86
CA ALA A 20 14.97 -7.16 1.42
C ALA A 20 14.61 -5.77 0.87
N GLN A 21 14.15 -5.70 -0.39
CA GLN A 21 13.68 -4.45 -0.98
C GLN A 21 12.32 -4.01 -0.40
N ARG A 22 11.45 -4.96 -0.02
CA ARG A 22 10.18 -4.68 0.66
C ARG A 22 10.36 -4.24 2.11
N ASP A 23 11.43 -4.68 2.77
CA ASP A 23 11.78 -4.26 4.13
C ASP A 23 12.21 -2.78 4.21
N LEU A 24 12.62 -2.18 3.09
CA LEU A 24 12.99 -0.76 3.02
C LEU A 24 11.78 0.17 2.92
N ILE A 25 10.60 -0.38 2.64
CA ILE A 25 9.35 0.39 2.54
C ILE A 25 8.76 0.51 3.94
N PRO A 26 8.34 1.71 4.36
CA PRO A 26 7.69 1.91 5.65
C PRO A 26 6.51 0.96 5.85
N ALA A 27 6.44 0.32 7.02
CA ALA A 27 5.33 -0.57 7.36
C ALA A 27 4.02 0.20 7.66
N GLU A 28 4.15 1.44 8.12
CA GLU A 28 3.04 2.31 8.45
C GLU A 28 3.31 3.77 8.08
N VAL A 29 2.25 4.50 7.75
CA VAL A 29 2.25 5.96 7.55
C VAL A 29 1.00 6.56 8.17
N SER A 30 1.05 7.84 8.55
CA SER A 30 -0.17 8.51 9.03
C SER A 30 -1.17 8.72 7.88
N LEU A 31 -2.46 8.72 8.20
CA LEU A 31 -3.51 8.98 7.21
C LEU A 31 -3.29 10.32 6.50
N LEU A 32 -2.91 11.37 7.25
CA LEU A 32 -2.71 12.71 6.70
C LEU A 32 -1.56 12.76 5.68
N GLN A 33 -0.45 12.07 5.94
CA GLN A 33 0.65 11.98 4.98
C GLN A 33 0.20 11.28 3.69
N ALA A 34 -0.59 10.21 3.81
CA ALA A 34 -1.16 9.54 2.66
C ALA A 34 -2.14 10.43 1.89
N MET A 35 -3.02 11.17 2.58
CA MET A 35 -3.95 12.13 1.97
C MET A 35 -3.21 13.20 1.16
N ILE A 36 -2.10 13.73 1.67
CA ILE A 36 -1.28 14.73 0.99
C ILE A 36 -0.70 14.17 -0.32
N VAL A 37 -0.22 12.93 -0.32
CA VAL A 37 0.35 12.28 -1.50
C VAL A 37 -0.72 11.91 -2.53
N VAL A 38 -1.86 11.37 -2.08
CA VAL A 38 -2.98 10.97 -2.95
C VAL A 38 -3.64 12.19 -3.59
N GLY A 39 -3.71 13.31 -2.87
CA GLY A 39 -4.36 14.54 -3.29
C GLY A 39 -5.85 14.56 -2.95
N GLU A 40 -6.38 15.77 -2.75
CA GLU A 40 -7.74 16.02 -2.25
C GLU A 40 -8.83 15.40 -3.15
N GLU A 41 -8.73 15.58 -4.47
CA GLU A 41 -9.74 15.11 -5.43
C GLU A 41 -9.89 13.59 -5.41
N LYS A 42 -8.79 12.84 -5.59
CA LYS A 42 -8.81 11.37 -5.55
C LYS A 42 -9.21 10.82 -4.19
N TRP A 43 -8.78 11.50 -3.12
CA TRP A 43 -9.19 11.10 -1.77
C TRP A 43 -10.69 11.29 -1.56
N ALA A 44 -11.25 12.41 -2.02
CA ALA A 44 -12.68 12.68 -1.95
C ALA A 44 -13.50 11.68 -2.76
N GLU A 45 -13.04 11.29 -3.94
CA GLU A 45 -13.68 10.23 -4.76
C GLU A 45 -13.72 8.89 -4.00
N ALA A 46 -12.59 8.45 -3.44
CA ALA A 46 -12.55 7.22 -2.65
C ALA A 46 -13.47 7.30 -1.41
N MET A 47 -13.53 8.45 -0.75
CA MET A 47 -14.42 8.65 0.39
C MET A 47 -15.90 8.68 0.01
N ALA A 48 -16.25 9.22 -1.15
CA ALA A 48 -17.62 9.18 -1.65
C ALA A 48 -18.11 7.74 -1.85
N ILE A 49 -17.22 6.86 -2.34
CA ILE A 49 -17.50 5.42 -2.45
C ILE A 49 -17.60 4.78 -1.06
N ALA A 50 -16.71 5.15 -0.13
CA ALA A 50 -16.75 4.67 1.25
C ALA A 50 -17.98 5.16 2.04
N GLU A 51 -18.73 6.16 1.55
CA GLU A 51 -19.97 6.61 2.15
C GLU A 51 -21.22 5.95 1.57
N ASP A 52 -21.11 5.36 0.38
CA ASP A 52 -22.21 4.64 -0.27
C ASP A 52 -22.65 3.44 0.58
N ALA A 53 -23.94 3.40 0.87
CA ALA A 53 -24.58 2.34 1.66
C ALA A 53 -24.57 0.97 0.95
N SER A 54 -24.24 0.92 -0.35
CA SER A 54 -24.06 -0.31 -1.11
C SER A 54 -22.81 -1.11 -0.68
N TYR A 55 -21.84 -0.47 -0.01
CA TYR A 55 -20.62 -1.13 0.48
C TYR A 55 -20.75 -1.65 1.92
N PRO A 56 -20.04 -2.75 2.28
CA PRO A 56 -20.10 -3.33 3.62
C PRO A 56 -19.78 -2.33 4.73
N TRP A 57 -20.57 -2.33 5.81
CA TRP A 57 -20.38 -1.41 6.94
C TRP A 57 -18.97 -1.45 7.54
N ALA A 58 -18.35 -2.62 7.66
CA ALA A 58 -17.01 -2.78 8.24
C ALA A 58 -15.94 -2.01 7.43
N MET A 59 -16.05 -2.03 6.10
CA MET A 59 -15.19 -1.31 5.17
C MET A 59 -15.27 0.21 5.40
N ARG A 60 -16.48 0.73 5.51
CA ARG A 60 -16.75 2.15 5.76
C ARG A 60 -16.25 2.60 7.14
N ALA A 61 -16.41 1.75 8.14
CA ALA A 61 -15.95 2.01 9.51
C ALA A 61 -14.41 2.01 9.61
N ALA A 62 -13.74 1.07 8.92
CA ALA A 62 -12.28 0.98 8.89
C ALA A 62 -11.64 2.25 8.34
N LEU A 63 -12.21 2.83 7.27
CA LEU A 63 -11.68 4.04 6.64
C LEU A 63 -11.92 5.29 7.49
N ARG A 64 -13.11 5.45 8.10
CA ARG A 64 -13.40 6.62 8.95
C ARG A 64 -12.60 6.67 10.24
N GLY A 65 -12.29 5.50 10.80
CA GLY A 65 -11.56 5.40 12.07
C GLY A 65 -10.04 5.39 11.93
N ALA A 66 -9.51 5.27 10.71
CA ALA A 66 -8.08 5.16 10.49
C ALA A 66 -7.35 6.47 10.80
N THR A 67 -6.39 6.43 11.71
CA THR A 67 -5.41 7.52 11.91
C THR A 67 -4.04 7.14 11.35
N MET A 68 -3.78 5.84 11.25
CA MET A 68 -2.59 5.23 10.68
C MET A 68 -3.02 4.22 9.61
N LEU A 69 -2.24 4.16 8.53
CA LEU A 69 -2.34 3.14 7.50
C LEU A 69 -1.18 2.17 7.67
N VAL A 70 -1.49 0.88 7.80
CA VAL A 70 -0.52 -0.20 7.85
C VAL A 70 -0.53 -0.90 6.50
N ARG A 71 0.64 -1.05 5.87
CA ARG A 71 0.77 -1.48 4.48
C ARG A 71 0.07 -2.80 4.20
N ASP A 72 0.29 -3.80 5.05
CA ASP A 72 -0.21 -5.16 4.89
C ASP A 72 -1.53 -5.39 5.68
N SER A 73 -2.33 -4.33 5.85
CA SER A 73 -3.62 -4.41 6.56
C SER A 73 -4.82 -4.46 5.61
N GLU A 74 -5.89 -5.11 6.07
CA GLU A 74 -7.17 -5.17 5.34
C GLU A 74 -7.76 -3.78 5.05
N THR A 75 -7.50 -2.80 5.93
CA THR A 75 -7.87 -1.38 5.72
C THR A 75 -7.13 -0.79 4.53
N MET A 76 -5.84 -1.11 4.37
CA MET A 76 -5.05 -0.62 3.23
C MET A 76 -5.44 -1.33 1.94
N ASP A 77 -5.69 -2.64 1.97
CA ASP A 77 -6.20 -3.39 0.80
C ASP A 77 -7.53 -2.80 0.30
N THR A 78 -8.41 -2.48 1.25
CA THR A 78 -9.68 -1.78 1.00
C THR A 78 -9.46 -0.41 0.34
N LEU A 79 -8.57 0.40 0.90
CA LEU A 79 -8.29 1.73 0.38
C LEU A 79 -7.64 1.68 -1.00
N ALA A 80 -6.71 0.74 -1.22
CA ALA A 80 -6.06 0.52 -2.50
C ALA A 80 -7.09 0.12 -3.57
N PHE A 81 -8.04 -0.76 -3.23
CA PHE A 81 -9.16 -1.09 -4.12
C PHE A 81 -9.97 0.15 -4.50
N LEU A 82 -10.34 0.99 -3.53
CA LEU A 82 -11.11 2.21 -3.79
C LEU A 82 -10.36 3.23 -4.66
N LEU A 83 -9.05 3.36 -4.45
CA LEU A 83 -8.19 4.27 -5.21
C LEU A 83 -7.75 3.70 -6.56
N GLY A 84 -8.09 2.45 -6.86
CA GLY A 84 -7.62 1.74 -8.06
C GLY A 84 -6.11 1.52 -8.08
N PHE A 85 -5.49 1.39 -6.91
CA PHE A 85 -4.05 1.22 -6.75
C PHE A 85 -3.64 -0.22 -6.99
N SER A 86 -2.56 -0.39 -7.75
CA SER A 86 -1.81 -1.64 -7.78
C SER A 86 -0.99 -1.83 -6.48
N PRO A 87 -0.43 -3.03 -6.23
CA PRO A 87 0.53 -3.22 -5.15
C PRO A 87 1.73 -2.25 -5.23
N GLU A 88 2.21 -1.97 -6.44
CA GLU A 88 3.31 -1.05 -6.69
C GLU A 88 2.94 0.40 -6.37
N ASP A 89 1.69 0.80 -6.65
CA ASP A 89 1.17 2.11 -6.27
C ASP A 89 1.05 2.26 -4.76
N THR A 90 0.67 1.18 -4.08
CA THR A 90 0.60 1.12 -2.62
C THR A 90 1.99 1.24 -2.01
N ASP A 91 2.96 0.46 -2.48
CA ASP A 91 4.35 0.57 -2.04
C ASP A 91 4.91 1.99 -2.27
N ARG A 92 4.62 2.59 -3.43
CA ARG A 92 4.99 3.97 -3.74
C ARG A 92 4.32 4.99 -2.82
N LEU A 93 3.04 4.81 -2.49
CA LEU A 93 2.33 5.66 -1.54
C LEU A 93 3.07 5.70 -0.20
N PHE A 94 3.47 4.55 0.34
CA PHE A 94 4.16 4.49 1.63
C PHE A 94 5.54 5.13 1.58
N ILE A 95 6.29 4.92 0.50
CA ILE A 95 7.60 5.57 0.30
C ILE A 95 7.46 7.09 0.25
N GLU A 96 6.50 7.63 -0.51
CA GLU A 96 6.35 9.08 -0.66
C GLU A 96 5.69 9.72 0.57
N ALA A 97 4.71 9.06 1.18
CA ALA A 97 4.03 9.56 2.38
C ALA A 97 4.99 9.67 3.56
N ALA A 98 5.94 8.75 3.72
CA ALA A 98 6.95 8.83 4.77
C ALA A 98 7.92 10.01 4.61
N LYS A 99 8.03 10.61 3.43
CA LYS A 99 8.82 11.82 3.19
C LYS A 99 8.07 13.11 3.54
N VAL A 100 6.75 13.03 3.73
CA VAL A 100 5.93 14.19 4.09
C VAL A 100 6.19 14.57 5.54
N THR A 101 6.74 15.76 5.73
CA THR A 101 6.93 16.40 7.03
C THR A 101 5.89 17.50 7.23
N LEU A 102 5.15 17.44 8.33
CA LEU A 102 4.10 18.40 8.71
C LEU A 102 4.64 19.50 9.64
#